data_AF-A0A1H0VG76-F1
#
_entry.id   AF-A0A1H0VG76-F1
#
_cell.length_a   1.000
_cell.length_b   1.000
_cell.length_c   1.000
_cell.angle_alpha   90.00
_cell.angle_beta   90.00
_cell.angle_gamma   90.00
#
_symmetry.space_group_name_H-M   'P 1'
#
loop_
_entity.id
_entity.type
_entity.pdbx_description
1 polymer ?
#
loop_
_entity_poly.entity_id
_entity_poly.type
_entity_poly.pdbx_seq_one_letter_code
_entity_poly.pdbx_strand_id
1 'polypeptide(L)'
;MATPEYYPLTLNALVNACNQKSNRNPVVSFDESTVLDAIDGLKKYQTAWQSNAARVPKYEQHFDKSLNLVQREMSIICLLLLRGPQTVGELRGRTERMYSFDSLAEANDTLQELQERKLAKQMARRPG
;
A
#
# COMPACT_ATOMS: atom_id res chain seq x y z
N MET A 1 -4.42 -9.34 4.00
CA MET A 1 -4.24 -8.68 2.68
C MET A 1 -5.35 -9.14 1.75
N ALA A 2 -5.81 -8.30 0.83
CA ALA A 2 -7.13 -8.48 0.17
C ALA A 2 -7.26 -9.71 -0.74
N THR A 3 -6.17 -10.21 -1.33
CA THR A 3 -6.17 -11.35 -2.27
C THR A 3 -4.87 -12.17 -2.14
N PRO A 4 -4.70 -12.93 -1.03
CA PRO A 4 -3.47 -13.68 -0.77
C PRO A 4 -3.18 -14.78 -1.81
N GLU A 5 -4.21 -15.32 -2.45
CA GLU A 5 -4.16 -16.40 -3.43
C GLU A 5 -3.39 -16.05 -4.72
N TYR A 6 -3.34 -14.76 -5.07
CA TYR A 6 -2.63 -14.27 -6.26
C TYR A 6 -1.22 -13.77 -5.94
N TYR A 7 -0.85 -13.69 -4.66
CA TYR A 7 0.45 -13.20 -4.23
C TYR A 7 1.49 -14.34 -4.17
N PRO A 8 2.76 -14.11 -4.54
CA PRO A 8 3.32 -12.89 -5.14
C PRO A 8 2.87 -12.67 -6.59
N LEU A 9 2.85 -11.39 -7.00
CA LEU A 9 2.22 -10.96 -8.25
C LEU A 9 3.16 -11.08 -9.45
N THR A 10 2.63 -11.41 -10.63
CA THR A 10 3.36 -11.28 -11.90
C THR A 10 3.41 -9.82 -12.36
N LEU A 11 4.27 -9.49 -13.35
CA LEU A 11 4.32 -8.13 -13.92
C LEU A 11 2.95 -7.67 -14.45
N ASN A 12 2.26 -8.52 -15.21
CA ASN A 12 0.92 -8.22 -15.72
C ASN A 12 -0.10 -7.98 -14.57
N ALA A 13 -0.04 -8.80 -13.51
CA ALA A 13 -0.91 -8.59 -12.35
C ALA A 13 -0.62 -7.26 -11.63
N LEU A 14 0.65 -6.83 -11.57
CA LEU A 14 1.03 -5.52 -11.02
C LEU A 14 0.53 -4.38 -11.89
N VAL A 15 0.72 -4.43 -13.20
CA VAL A 15 0.22 -3.40 -14.14
C VAL A 15 -1.30 -3.25 -14.00
N ASN A 16 -2.03 -4.37 -13.99
CA ASN A 16 -3.47 -4.35 -13.79
C ASN A 16 -3.86 -3.79 -12.43
N ALA A 17 -3.11 -4.09 -11.37
CA ALA A 17 -3.34 -3.53 -10.05
C ALA A 17 -3.07 -2.02 -10.01
N CYS A 18 -1.98 -1.53 -10.61
CA CYS A 18 -1.67 -0.10 -10.68
C CYS A 18 -2.80 0.66 -11.39
N ASN A 19 -3.29 0.13 -12.51
CA ASN A 19 -4.26 0.80 -13.40
C ASN A 19 -5.75 0.55 -13.03
N GLN A 20 -6.03 0.06 -11.82
CA GLN A 20 -7.42 -0.15 -11.37
C GLN A 20 -8.22 1.16 -11.38
N LYS A 21 -9.45 1.12 -11.91
CA LYS A 21 -10.38 2.27 -11.89
C LYS A 21 -10.96 2.55 -10.50
N SER A 22 -11.02 1.53 -9.64
CA SER A 22 -11.49 1.65 -8.27
C SER A 22 -10.30 1.61 -7.31
N ASN A 23 -10.49 2.20 -6.13
CA ASN A 23 -9.51 2.19 -5.06
C ASN A 23 -8.14 2.82 -5.41
N ARG A 24 -8.11 3.71 -6.41
CA ARG A 24 -6.95 4.50 -6.85
C ARG A 24 -7.31 5.97 -6.93
N ASN A 25 -6.39 6.83 -6.50
CA ASN A 25 -6.49 8.27 -6.71
C ASN A 25 -5.07 8.88 -6.77
N PRO A 26 -4.62 9.36 -7.94
CA PRO A 26 -5.33 9.38 -9.23
C PRO A 26 -5.47 7.98 -9.84
N VAL A 27 -6.42 7.82 -10.77
CA VAL A 27 -6.42 6.67 -11.69
C VAL A 27 -5.31 6.88 -12.70
N VAL A 28 -4.51 5.85 -12.92
CA VAL A 28 -3.31 5.86 -13.78
C VAL A 28 -3.44 4.86 -14.91
N SER A 29 -2.54 4.97 -15.90
CA SER A 29 -2.44 4.05 -17.03
C SER A 29 -0.98 3.80 -17.37
N PHE A 30 -0.25 3.16 -16.44
CA PHE A 30 1.15 2.79 -16.64
C PHE A 30 1.30 1.62 -17.59
N ASP A 31 2.36 1.63 -18.38
CA ASP A 31 2.78 0.50 -19.20
C ASP A 31 3.70 -0.46 -18.41
N GLU A 32 4.02 -1.60 -19.02
CA GLU A 32 4.89 -2.60 -18.41
C GLU A 32 6.29 -2.07 -18.09
N SER A 33 6.86 -1.23 -18.97
CA SER A 33 8.20 -0.65 -18.77
C SER A 33 8.23 0.23 -17.54
N THR A 34 7.25 1.13 -17.40
CA THR A 34 7.13 2.05 -16.25
C THR A 34 7.04 1.27 -14.94
N VAL A 35 6.24 0.20 -14.91
CA VAL A 35 6.08 -0.64 -13.71
C VAL A 35 7.36 -1.40 -13.41
N LEU A 36 8.05 -1.93 -14.43
CA LEU A 36 9.31 -2.65 -14.25
C LEU A 36 10.42 -1.73 -13.72
N ASP A 37 10.57 -0.54 -14.30
CA ASP A 37 11.54 0.47 -13.87
C ASP A 37 11.29 0.88 -12.40
N ALA A 38 10.02 1.03 -12.01
CA ALA A 38 9.65 1.33 -10.63
C ALA A 38 10.01 0.17 -9.68
N ILE A 39 9.73 -1.08 -10.06
CA ILE A 39 10.11 -2.26 -9.27
C ILE A 39 11.63 -2.34 -9.10
N ASP A 40 12.40 -2.09 -10.16
CA ASP A 40 13.85 -2.11 -10.10
C ASP A 40 14.39 -0.99 -9.21
N GLY A 41 13.72 0.16 -9.16
CA GLY A 41 13.94 1.18 -8.13
C GLY A 41 13.70 0.66 -6.72
N LEU A 42 12.55 0.01 -6.47
CA LEU A 42 12.19 -0.52 -5.15
C LEU A 42 13.14 -1.62 -4.66
N LYS A 43 13.61 -2.51 -5.56
CA LYS A 43 14.61 -3.53 -5.24
C LYS A 43 15.92 -2.93 -4.70
N LYS A 44 16.34 -1.77 -5.23
CA LYS A 44 17.54 -1.07 -4.73
C LYS A 44 17.40 -0.61 -3.27
N TYR A 45 16.18 -0.30 -2.84
CA TYR A 45 15.85 0.03 -1.46
C TYR A 45 15.44 -1.20 -0.62
N GLN A 46 15.56 -2.41 -1.17
CA GLN A 46 15.17 -3.67 -0.52
C GLN A 46 13.69 -3.74 -0.10
N THR A 47 12.83 -2.93 -0.71
CA THR A 47 11.39 -2.87 -0.40
C THR A 47 10.52 -3.76 -1.29
N ALA A 48 11.09 -4.30 -2.38
CA ALA A 48 10.47 -5.28 -3.25
C ALA A 48 11.50 -6.33 -3.70
N TRP A 49 11.08 -7.59 -3.81
CA TRP A 49 11.94 -8.72 -4.18
C TRP A 49 11.33 -9.44 -5.39
N GLN A 50 12.16 -10.12 -6.17
CA GLN A 50 11.74 -10.93 -7.31
C GLN A 50 12.11 -12.39 -7.08
N SER A 51 11.13 -13.27 -7.23
CA SER A 51 11.32 -14.72 -7.24
C SER A 51 11.23 -15.24 -8.66
N ASN A 52 12.28 -15.95 -9.09
CA ASN A 52 12.37 -16.65 -10.36
C ASN A 52 12.16 -18.17 -10.21
N ALA A 53 11.62 -18.62 -9.08
CA ALA A 53 11.36 -20.04 -8.84
C ALA A 53 10.27 -20.62 -9.75
N ALA A 54 9.38 -19.77 -10.27
CA ALA A 54 8.36 -20.13 -11.25
C ALA A 54 8.78 -19.73 -12.67
N ARG A 55 8.13 -20.33 -13.68
CA ARG A 55 8.35 -20.02 -15.10
C ARG A 55 8.17 -18.52 -15.41
N VAL A 56 7.25 -17.85 -14.72
CA VAL A 56 7.01 -16.42 -14.84
C VAL A 56 7.56 -15.75 -13.58
N PRO A 57 8.41 -14.71 -13.71
CA PRO A 57 8.89 -13.94 -12.57
C PRO A 57 7.73 -13.40 -11.73
N LYS A 58 7.86 -13.53 -10.41
CA LYS A 58 6.90 -12.99 -9.45
C LYS A 58 7.59 -11.98 -8.54
N TYR A 59 6.83 -10.99 -8.10
CA TYR A 59 7.32 -9.91 -7.26
C TYR A 59 6.56 -9.86 -5.94
N GLU A 60 7.32 -9.67 -4.88
CA GLU A 60 6.84 -9.62 -3.51
C GLU A 60 7.25 -8.30 -2.85
N GLN A 61 6.39 -7.78 -1.98
CA GLN A 61 6.68 -6.64 -1.14
C GLN A 61 7.51 -7.08 0.07
N HIS A 62 8.40 -6.21 0.51
CA HIS A 62 9.25 -6.41 1.70
C HIS A 62 9.37 -5.14 2.55
N PHE A 63 8.55 -4.12 2.26
CA PHE A 63 8.59 -2.85 2.98
C PHE A 63 8.03 -2.99 4.40
N ASP A 64 7.11 -3.93 4.62
CA ASP A 64 6.60 -4.29 5.94
C ASP A 64 7.71 -4.68 6.90
N LYS A 65 8.61 -5.56 6.49
CA LYS A 65 9.77 -5.98 7.28
C LYS A 65 10.81 -4.90 7.39
N SER A 66 11.07 -4.19 6.29
CA SER A 66 12.06 -3.11 6.24
C SER A 66 11.71 -1.96 7.19
N LEU A 67 10.42 -1.69 7.34
CA LEU A 67 9.91 -0.67 8.24
C LEU A 67 9.46 -1.22 9.60
N ASN A 68 9.45 -2.54 9.81
CA ASN A 68 8.88 -3.20 11.00
C ASN A 68 7.43 -2.75 11.26
N LEU A 69 6.55 -2.98 10.28
CA LEU A 69 5.14 -2.60 10.34
C LEU A 69 4.28 -3.79 10.75
N VAL A 70 3.31 -3.52 11.64
CA VAL A 70 2.23 -4.47 11.92
C VAL A 70 1.09 -4.31 10.90
N GLN A 71 0.18 -5.29 10.85
CA GLN A 71 -0.91 -5.34 9.87
C GLN A 71 -1.78 -4.07 9.84
N ARG A 72 -2.11 -3.51 11.01
CA ARG A 72 -2.92 -2.28 11.13
C ARG A 72 -2.22 -1.08 10.49
N GLU A 73 -0.93 -0.90 10.75
CA GLU A 73 -0.10 0.19 10.22
C GLU A 73 0.07 0.06 8.71
N MET A 74 0.39 -1.15 8.25
CA MET A 74 0.55 -1.45 6.83
C MET A 74 -0.76 -1.19 6.05
N SER A 75 -1.92 -1.46 6.65
CA SER A 75 -3.21 -1.21 6.01
C SER A 75 -3.46 0.28 5.74
N ILE A 76 -3.08 1.14 6.69
CA ILE A 76 -3.21 2.60 6.57
C ILE A 76 -2.20 3.14 5.54
N ILE A 77 -0.94 2.75 5.64
CA ILE A 77 0.11 3.17 4.69
C ILE A 77 -0.29 2.79 3.26
N CYS A 78 -0.76 1.55 3.05
CA CYS A 78 -1.24 1.10 1.74
C CYS A 78 -2.33 2.02 1.17
N LEU A 79 -3.34 2.37 1.96
CA LEU A 79 -4.38 3.28 1.50
C LEU A 79 -3.88 4.69 1.20
N LEU A 80 -2.99 5.23 2.03
CA LEU A 80 -2.42 6.55 1.82
C LEU A 80 -1.57 6.59 0.55
N LEU A 81 -0.80 5.54 0.25
CA LEU A 81 -0.05 5.40 -1.00
C LEU A 81 -0.96 5.30 -2.23
N LEU A 82 -2.08 4.58 -2.12
CA LEU A 82 -2.98 4.33 -3.25
C LEU A 82 -3.98 5.45 -3.52
N ARG A 83 -4.31 6.27 -2.53
CA ARG A 83 -5.40 7.26 -2.62
C ARG A 83 -5.06 8.65 -2.10
N GLY A 84 -3.85 8.86 -1.58
CA GLY A 84 -3.42 10.12 -1.01
C GLY A 84 -4.08 10.44 0.35
N PRO A 85 -4.14 11.74 0.72
CA PRO A 85 -4.65 12.20 2.01
C PRO A 85 -6.11 11.81 2.23
N GLN A 86 -6.41 11.22 3.38
CA GLN A 86 -7.73 10.72 3.76
C GLN A 86 -8.03 11.06 5.21
N THR A 87 -9.32 11.16 5.55
CA THR A 87 -9.78 11.30 6.93
C THR A 87 -9.69 9.97 7.69
N VAL A 88 -9.66 10.03 9.03
CA VAL A 88 -9.64 8.82 9.89
C VAL A 88 -10.86 7.93 9.62
N GLY A 89 -12.04 8.52 9.44
CA GLY A 89 -13.26 7.79 9.12
C GLY A 89 -13.21 7.06 7.78
N GLU A 90 -12.66 7.71 6.75
CA GLU A 90 -12.45 7.07 5.45
C GLU A 90 -11.44 5.93 5.53
N LEU A 91 -10.33 6.12 6.25
CA LEU A 91 -9.31 5.09 6.43
C LEU A 91 -9.92 3.86 7.10
N ARG A 92 -10.61 4.01 8.23
CA ARG A 92 -11.27 2.88 8.92
C ARG A 92 -12.22 2.10 8.01
N GLY A 93 -13.06 2.78 7.25
CA GLY A 93 -14.00 2.11 6.33
C GLY A 93 -13.32 1.44 5.14
N ARG A 94 -12.22 2.01 4.63
CA ARG A 94 -11.53 1.50 3.43
C ARG A 94 -10.50 0.41 3.76
N THR A 95 -10.02 0.32 5.00
CA THR A 95 -9.08 -0.74 5.41
C THR A 95 -9.77 -2.06 5.69
N GLU A 96 -11.10 -2.12 5.80
CA GLU A 96 -11.85 -3.30 6.29
C GLU A 96 -11.45 -4.63 5.61
N ARG A 97 -11.14 -4.63 4.31
CA ARG A 97 -10.67 -5.82 3.57
C ARG A 97 -9.19 -6.21 3.83
N MET A 98 -8.44 -5.34 4.49
CA MET A 98 -7.03 -5.51 4.84
C MET A 98 -6.80 -5.68 6.34
N TYR A 99 -7.50 -4.89 7.16
CA TYR A 99 -7.51 -4.88 8.62
C TYR A 99 -8.79 -4.20 9.11
N SER A 100 -9.52 -4.85 10.00
CA SER A 100 -10.73 -4.30 10.61
C SER A 100 -10.36 -3.61 11.92
N PHE A 101 -10.52 -2.28 11.97
CA PHE A 101 -10.39 -1.52 13.21
C PHE A 101 -11.70 -1.57 14.01
N ASP A 102 -11.60 -1.93 15.28
CA ASP A 102 -12.72 -2.05 16.21
C ASP A 102 -13.40 -0.69 16.43
N SER A 103 -12.62 0.40 16.44
CA SER A 103 -13.12 1.74 16.69
C SER A 103 -12.40 2.83 15.89
N LEU A 104 -13.00 4.02 15.83
CA LEU A 104 -12.32 5.22 15.33
C LEU A 104 -11.12 5.60 16.20
N ALA A 105 -11.15 5.28 17.50
CA ALA A 105 -10.05 5.55 18.42
C ALA A 105 -8.82 4.70 18.04
N GLU A 106 -9.00 3.39 17.82
CA GLU A 106 -7.91 2.50 17.42
C GLU A 106 -7.25 2.93 16.10
N ALA A 107 -8.06 3.35 15.11
CA ALA A 107 -7.54 3.87 13.85
C ALA A 107 -6.77 5.19 14.04
N ASN A 108 -7.22 6.04 14.95
CA ASN A 108 -6.56 7.29 15.29
C ASN A 108 -5.25 7.06 16.06
N ASP A 109 -5.22 6.13 17.02
CA ASP A 109 -4.04 5.77 17.78
C ASP A 109 -2.96 5.19 16.85
N THR A 110 -3.36 4.31 15.92
CA THR A 110 -2.45 3.79 14.87
C THR A 110 -1.89 4.90 13.99
N LEU A 111 -2.68 5.94 13.68
CA LEU A 111 -2.19 7.11 12.94
C LEU A 111 -1.19 7.94 13.76
N GLN A 112 -1.38 8.04 15.08
CA GLN A 112 -0.43 8.71 15.97
C GLN A 112 0.89 7.95 16.03
N GLU A 113 0.87 6.62 16.21
CA GLU A 113 2.05 5.75 16.15
C GLU A 113 2.84 5.95 14.83
N LEU A 114 2.12 5.98 13.70
CA LEU A 114 2.72 6.22 12.38
C LEU A 114 3.32 7.64 12.24
N GLN A 115 2.75 8.64 12.90
CA GLN A 115 3.27 10.02 12.89
C GLN A 115 4.54 10.15 13.72
N GLU A 116 4.59 9.54 14.91
CA GLU A 116 5.78 9.53 15.75
C GLU A 116 6.97 8.88 15.03
N ARG A 117 6.68 7.84 14.25
CA ARG A 117 7.64 7.15 13.38
C ARG A 117 7.96 7.91 12.08
N LYS A 118 7.35 9.07 11.85
CA LYS A 118 7.50 9.90 10.64
C LYS A 118 7.09 9.21 9.33
N LEU A 119 6.17 8.25 9.41
CA LEU A 119 5.64 7.49 8.27
C LEU A 119 4.31 8.06 7.75
N ALA A 120 3.63 8.84 8.58
CA ALA A 120 2.44 9.61 8.19
C ALA A 120 2.52 11.03 8.75
N LYS A 121 1.73 11.95 8.20
CA LYS A 121 1.62 13.31 8.70
C LYS A 121 0.18 13.79 8.62
N GLN A 122 -0.33 14.35 9.72
CA GLN A 122 -1.59 15.07 9.70
C GLN A 122 -1.45 16.37 8.93
N MET A 123 -2.32 16.55 7.94
CA MET A 123 -2.42 17.81 7.22
C MET A 123 -3.35 18.78 7.94
N ALA A 124 -3.12 20.08 7.75
CA ALA A 124 -4.08 21.10 8.15
C ALA A 124 -5.43 20.80 7.48
N ARG A 125 -6.52 21.03 8.22
CA ARG A 125 -7.87 20.88 7.68
C ARG A 125 -8.01 21.84 6.50
N ARG A 126 -8.47 21.32 5.36
CA ARG A 126 -8.86 22.17 4.23
C ARG A 126 -10.05 23.04 4.67
N PRO A 127 -10.08 24.33 4.31
CA PRO A 127 -11.30 25.12 4.49
C PRO A 127 -12.42 24.43 3.70
N GLY A 128 -13.55 24.21 4.38
CA GLY A 128 -14.77 23.64 3.81
C GLY A 128 -15.59 24.69 3.11
#